data_AF-A0A0D1ZVF3-F1
#
_entry.id   AF-A0A0D1ZVF3-F1
#
_cell.length_a   1.000
_cell.length_b   1.000
_cell.length_c   1.000
_cell.angle_alpha   90.00
_cell.angle_beta   90.00
_cell.angle_gamma   90.00
#
_symmetry.space_group_name_H-M   'P 1'
#
loop_
_entity.id
_entity.type
_entity.pdbx_description
1 polymer ?
#
loop_
_entity_poly.entity_id
_entity_poly.type
_entity_poly.pdbx_seq_one_letter_code
_entity_poly.pdbx_strand_id
1 'polypeptide(L)'
;MESTPCNVPPKISLGSLPDHTRPVMDFNDSSFFKIRGQKLPEPPKVNTRRNGIVTFPELKLVIKYGPFTTVDEAVTMWAVKKHLGHTVPVPELYGWRVRQGTVFIYMELIPGTTLRDCWNDLAFSDKEAICLHERNTDGCCQTGM
;
A
#
# COMPACT_ATOMS: atom_id res chain seq x y z
N MET A 1 6.19 -39.71 9.40
CA MET A 1 6.69 -38.43 9.97
C MET A 1 6.81 -37.48 8.80
N GLU A 2 5.76 -36.71 8.54
CA GLU A 2 5.70 -35.77 7.43
C GLU A 2 6.48 -34.51 7.85
N SER A 3 7.58 -34.22 7.16
CA SER A 3 8.40 -33.03 7.41
C SER A 3 7.62 -31.78 7.03
N THR A 4 7.34 -30.92 8.02
CA THR A 4 6.80 -29.56 7.80
C THR A 4 7.67 -28.81 6.79
N PRO A 5 7.12 -28.19 5.73
CA PRO A 5 7.92 -27.41 4.79
C PRO A 5 8.48 -26.18 5.51
N CYS A 6 9.80 -25.99 5.43
CA CYS A 6 10.47 -24.77 5.86
C CYS A 6 9.85 -23.58 5.10
N ASN A 7 9.25 -22.62 5.82
CA ASN A 7 8.71 -21.40 5.23
C ASN A 7 9.86 -20.58 4.63
N VAL A 8 10.11 -20.77 3.34
CA VAL A 8 11.06 -19.95 2.59
C VAL A 8 10.48 -18.54 2.53
N PRO A 9 11.22 -17.50 2.96
CA PRO A 9 10.73 -16.14 2.87
C PRO A 9 10.37 -15.80 1.41
N PRO A 10 9.28 -15.06 1.16
CA PRO A 10 8.87 -14.73 -0.20
C PRO A 10 10.00 -14.03 -0.94
N LYS A 11 10.53 -14.66 -2.00
CA LYS A 11 11.57 -14.04 -2.83
C LYS A 11 10.92 -13.12 -3.86
N ILE A 12 11.14 -11.82 -3.72
CA ILE A 12 10.74 -10.82 -4.73
C ILE A 12 11.74 -10.89 -5.89
N SER A 13 11.27 -11.29 -7.07
CA SER A 13 12.11 -11.25 -8.28
C SER A 13 12.07 -9.86 -8.89
N LEU A 14 13.23 -9.24 -9.15
CA LEU A 14 13.30 -7.89 -9.74
C LEU A 14 12.53 -7.78 -11.06
N GLY A 15 12.52 -8.84 -11.88
CA GLY A 15 11.80 -8.89 -13.15
C GLY A 15 10.27 -8.93 -13.02
N SER A 16 9.73 -9.14 -11.82
CA SER A 16 8.28 -9.07 -11.55
C SER A 16 7.83 -7.69 -11.08
N LEU A 17 8.76 -6.78 -10.79
CA LEU A 17 8.42 -5.45 -10.34
C LEU A 17 7.84 -4.62 -11.48
N PRO A 18 6.87 -3.74 -11.19
CA PRO A 18 6.39 -2.76 -12.14
C PRO A 18 7.55 -1.88 -12.65
N ASP A 19 7.52 -1.55 -13.94
CA ASP A 19 8.52 -0.67 -14.55
C ASP A 19 8.39 0.76 -13.99
N HIS A 20 9.24 1.07 -13.01
CA HIS A 20 9.27 2.33 -12.28
C HIS A 20 9.75 3.52 -13.14
N THR A 21 10.32 3.27 -14.32
CA THR A 21 10.77 4.32 -15.24
C THR A 21 9.63 4.95 -16.02
N ARG A 22 8.47 4.29 -16.07
CA ARG A 22 7.32 4.76 -16.84
C ARG A 22 6.63 5.94 -16.15
N PRO A 23 6.37 7.04 -16.88
CA PRO A 23 5.66 8.19 -16.30
C PRO A 23 4.16 7.94 -16.09
N VAL A 24 3.62 6.87 -16.67
CA VAL A 24 2.21 6.50 -16.60
C VAL A 24 2.13 4.97 -16.49
N MET A 25 1.42 4.50 -15.48
CA MET A 25 1.14 3.07 -15.26
C MET A 25 -0.29 2.89 -14.75
N ASP A 26 -0.99 1.91 -15.33
CA ASP A 26 -2.31 1.44 -14.92
C ASP A 26 -2.23 -0.04 -14.61
N PHE A 27 -2.64 -0.43 -13.39
CA PHE A 27 -2.76 -1.82 -12.98
C PHE A 27 -4.14 -2.34 -13.38
N ASN A 28 -4.31 -2.68 -14.66
CA ASN A 28 -5.61 -3.09 -15.23
C ASN A 28 -6.19 -4.37 -14.60
N ASP A 29 -5.38 -5.14 -13.88
CA ASP A 29 -5.79 -6.31 -13.10
C ASP A 29 -6.31 -5.96 -11.69
N SER A 30 -6.10 -4.72 -11.23
CA SER A 30 -6.58 -4.25 -9.93
C SER A 30 -8.11 -4.15 -9.85
N SER A 31 -8.65 -4.15 -8.63
CA SER A 31 -10.10 -4.10 -8.42
C SER A 31 -10.77 -2.86 -9.04
N PHE A 32 -10.06 -1.74 -9.14
CA PHE A 32 -10.54 -0.49 -9.71
C PHE A 32 -10.97 -0.61 -11.18
N PHE A 33 -10.25 -1.39 -11.98
CA PHE A 33 -10.51 -1.52 -13.43
C PHE A 33 -11.47 -2.67 -13.79
N LYS A 34 -11.97 -3.42 -12.79
CA LYS A 34 -12.99 -4.46 -13.01
C LYS A 34 -14.34 -3.88 -13.44
N ILE A 35 -14.58 -2.61 -13.15
CA ILE A 35 -15.78 -1.88 -13.55
C ILE A 35 -15.60 -1.39 -14.99
N ARG A 36 -16.55 -1.76 -15.86
CA ARG A 36 -16.46 -1.45 -17.30
C ARG A 36 -16.37 0.06 -17.55
N GLY A 37 -15.37 0.45 -18.33
CA GLY A 37 -15.17 1.84 -18.75
C GLY A 37 -14.59 2.76 -17.68
N GLN A 38 -14.33 2.25 -16.46
CA GLN A 38 -13.71 3.03 -15.40
C GLN A 38 -12.25 3.34 -15.76
N LYS A 39 -11.85 4.59 -15.53
CA LYS A 39 -10.50 5.11 -15.76
C LYS A 39 -10.08 5.91 -14.56
N LEU A 40 -8.77 5.95 -14.28
CA LEU A 40 -8.25 6.82 -13.25
C LEU A 40 -8.52 8.28 -13.63
N PRO A 41 -8.93 9.13 -12.67
CA PRO A 41 -9.13 10.54 -12.93
C PRO A 41 -7.80 11.22 -13.27
N GLU A 42 -7.87 12.34 -13.99
CA GLU A 42 -6.68 13.14 -14.26
C GLU A 42 -6.05 13.66 -12.95
N PRO A 43 -4.72 13.87 -12.92
CA PRO A 43 -4.04 14.42 -11.75
C PRO A 43 -4.70 15.73 -11.30
N PRO A 44 -5.02 15.86 -10.00
CA PRO A 44 -5.74 17.02 -9.50
C PRO A 44 -4.85 18.28 -9.58
N LYS A 45 -5.48 19.43 -9.79
CA LYS A 45 -4.80 20.73 -9.76
C LYS A 45 -4.56 21.15 -8.31
N VAL A 46 -3.41 20.74 -7.77
CA VAL A 46 -3.04 20.95 -6.36
C VAL A 46 -1.69 21.64 -6.24
N ASN A 47 -1.41 22.23 -5.08
CA ASN A 47 -0.08 22.75 -4.78
C ASN A 47 0.88 21.59 -4.46
N THR A 48 1.65 21.17 -5.46
CA THR A 48 2.57 20.02 -5.37
C THR A 48 3.83 20.29 -4.53
N ARG A 49 4.02 21.54 -4.04
CA ARG A 49 5.12 21.86 -3.11
C ARG A 49 4.91 21.32 -1.71
N ARG A 50 3.72 20.81 -1.40
CA ARG A 50 3.37 20.19 -0.12
C ARG A 50 2.90 18.75 -0.35
N ASN A 51 3.16 17.90 0.62
CA ASN A 51 2.57 16.57 0.66
C ASN A 51 1.06 16.70 0.84
N GLY A 52 0.30 15.86 0.16
CA GLY A 52 -1.15 15.86 0.26
C GLY A 52 -1.79 14.59 -0.26
N ILE A 53 -3.06 14.48 0.07
CA ILE A 53 -3.94 13.39 -0.34
C ILE A 53 -5.24 14.01 -0.87
N VAL A 54 -5.72 13.52 -2.01
CA VAL A 54 -7.08 13.76 -2.50
C VAL A 54 -7.85 12.45 -2.44
N THR A 55 -9.07 12.47 -1.92
CA THR A 55 -9.92 11.26 -1.82
C THR A 55 -11.12 11.38 -2.75
N PHE A 56 -11.52 10.25 -3.31
CA PHE A 56 -12.72 10.07 -4.12
C PHE A 56 -13.50 8.87 -3.53
N PRO A 57 -14.28 9.09 -2.47
CA PRO A 57 -14.98 8.01 -1.76
C PRO A 57 -15.89 7.17 -2.67
N GLU A 58 -16.56 7.81 -3.62
CA GLU A 58 -17.43 7.19 -4.62
C GLU A 58 -16.69 6.22 -5.55
N LEU A 59 -15.38 6.43 -5.73
CA LEU A 59 -14.50 5.56 -6.53
C LEU A 59 -13.64 4.62 -5.66
N LYS A 60 -13.77 4.68 -4.33
CA LYS A 60 -12.85 4.04 -3.36
C LYS A 60 -11.38 4.31 -3.71
N LEU A 61 -11.07 5.56 -4.04
CA LEU A 61 -9.77 5.98 -4.55
C LEU A 61 -9.16 7.07 -3.68
N VAL A 62 -7.85 6.98 -3.49
CA VAL A 62 -6.98 7.99 -2.91
C VAL A 62 -5.87 8.33 -3.89
N ILE A 63 -5.57 9.61 -4.03
CA ILE A 63 -4.42 10.12 -4.77
C ILE A 63 -3.44 10.75 -3.79
N LYS A 64 -2.28 10.14 -3.60
CA LYS A 64 -1.16 10.71 -2.84
C LYS A 64 -0.22 11.49 -3.76
N TYR A 65 0.24 12.65 -3.31
CA TYR A 65 1.19 13.49 -4.05
C TYR A 65 2.09 14.30 -3.10
N GLY A 66 3.18 14.84 -3.64
CA GLY A 66 4.06 15.76 -2.92
C GLY A 66 5.48 15.79 -3.45
N PRO A 67 6.35 16.66 -2.92
CA PRO A 67 7.74 16.78 -3.36
C PRO A 67 8.59 15.53 -3.09
N PHE A 68 8.18 14.69 -2.14
CA PHE A 68 8.91 13.47 -1.76
C PHE A 68 8.18 12.18 -2.15
N THR A 69 7.04 12.27 -2.84
CA THR A 69 6.33 11.10 -3.34
C THR A 69 7.07 10.57 -4.58
N THR A 70 7.49 9.30 -4.55
CA THR A 70 8.26 8.68 -5.63
C THR A 70 7.52 7.50 -6.23
N VAL A 71 7.92 7.08 -7.44
CA VAL A 71 7.40 5.85 -8.05
C VAL A 71 7.84 4.62 -7.25
N ASP A 72 9.02 4.66 -6.62
CA ASP A 72 9.50 3.58 -5.76
C ASP A 72 8.58 3.34 -4.56
N GLU A 73 7.92 4.38 -4.04
CA GLU A 73 6.90 4.23 -3.00
C GLU A 73 5.72 3.39 -3.50
N ALA A 74 5.24 3.66 -4.73
CA ALA A 74 4.17 2.89 -5.35
C ALA A 74 4.60 1.44 -5.59
N VAL A 75 5.80 1.23 -6.15
CA VAL A 75 6.35 -0.11 -6.41
C VAL A 75 6.53 -0.91 -5.13
N THR A 76 7.00 -0.27 -4.06
CA THR A 76 7.14 -0.89 -2.75
C THR A 76 5.78 -1.35 -2.22
N MET A 77 4.76 -0.48 -2.27
CA MET A 77 3.41 -0.84 -1.85
C MET A 77 2.84 -2.00 -2.68
N TRP A 78 3.04 -1.99 -4.00
CA TRP A 78 2.64 -3.09 -4.87
C TRP A 78 3.31 -4.41 -4.45
N ALA A 79 4.62 -4.38 -4.19
CA ALA A 79 5.37 -5.56 -3.77
C ALA A 79 4.88 -6.09 -2.40
N VAL A 80 4.62 -5.20 -1.44
CA VAL A 80 4.07 -5.58 -0.13
C VAL A 80 2.67 -6.18 -0.29
N LYS A 81 1.78 -5.58 -1.07
CA LYS A 81 0.44 -6.15 -1.33
C LYS A 81 0.54 -7.54 -1.94
N LYS A 82 1.45 -7.72 -2.91
CA LYS A 82 1.62 -8.98 -3.64
C LYS A 82 2.10 -10.13 -2.75
N HIS A 83 2.98 -9.86 -1.78
CA HIS A 83 3.63 -10.91 -0.97
C HIS A 83 3.07 -11.01 0.46
N LEU A 84 2.55 -9.92 1.01
CA LEU A 84 2.10 -9.81 2.41
C LEU A 84 0.64 -9.38 2.53
N GLY A 85 -0.11 -9.27 1.43
CA GLY A 85 -1.48 -8.75 1.43
C GLY A 85 -2.50 -9.56 2.25
N HIS A 86 -2.16 -10.79 2.65
CA HIS A 86 -2.97 -11.60 3.57
C HIS A 86 -2.68 -11.33 5.06
N THR A 87 -1.51 -10.75 5.36
CA THR A 87 -1.03 -10.51 6.73
C THR A 87 -1.17 -9.04 7.11
N VAL A 88 -0.89 -8.13 6.18
CA VAL A 88 -0.90 -6.68 6.42
C VAL A 88 -1.92 -6.02 5.48
N PRO A 89 -2.89 -5.26 6.01
CA PRO A 89 -3.87 -4.54 5.21
C PRO A 89 -3.23 -3.31 4.55
N VAL A 90 -2.51 -3.52 3.45
CA VAL A 90 -2.00 -2.43 2.60
C VAL A 90 -2.99 -2.10 1.47
N PRO A 91 -3.09 -0.83 1.05
CA PRO A 91 -3.93 -0.44 -0.08
C PRO A 91 -3.55 -1.19 -1.35
N GLU A 92 -4.54 -1.58 -2.15
CA GLU A 92 -4.29 -1.98 -3.53
C GLU A 92 -3.81 -0.77 -4.36
N LEU A 93 -2.77 -0.95 -5.17
CA LEU A 93 -2.28 0.07 -6.08
C LEU A 93 -3.06 0.01 -7.39
N TYR A 94 -3.62 1.14 -7.82
CA TYR A 94 -4.34 1.23 -9.09
C TYR A 94 -3.47 1.81 -10.21
N GLY A 95 -2.53 2.69 -9.88
CA GLY A 95 -1.62 3.26 -10.87
C GLY A 95 -0.84 4.47 -10.36
N TRP A 96 -0.06 5.06 -11.26
CA TRP A 96 0.58 6.36 -11.00
C TRP A 96 0.66 7.22 -12.25
N ARG A 97 0.87 8.52 -12.02
CA ARG A 97 1.13 9.52 -13.05
C ARG A 97 2.29 10.41 -12.62
N VAL A 98 3.20 10.70 -13.53
CA VAL A 98 4.24 11.71 -13.37
C VAL A 98 3.86 12.91 -14.23
N ARG A 99 3.68 14.08 -13.61
CA ARG A 99 3.36 15.34 -14.28
C ARG A 99 4.24 16.44 -13.73
N GLN A 100 4.98 17.10 -14.63
CA GLN A 100 5.86 18.22 -14.27
C GLN A 100 6.81 17.88 -13.10
N GLY A 101 7.34 16.65 -13.08
CA GLY A 101 8.23 16.16 -12.02
C GLY A 101 7.55 15.77 -10.71
N THR A 102 6.22 15.90 -10.60
CA THR A 102 5.45 15.42 -9.43
C THR A 102 4.85 14.05 -9.72
N VAL A 103 4.98 13.13 -8.76
CA VAL A 103 4.32 11.81 -8.79
C VAL A 103 2.97 11.88 -8.09
N PHE A 104 1.96 11.30 -8.74
CA PHE A 104 0.62 11.08 -8.20
C PHE A 104 0.39 9.57 -8.14
N ILE A 105 0.22 9.03 -6.93
CA ILE A 105 -0.02 7.60 -6.69
C ILE A 105 -1.51 7.39 -6.45
N TYR A 106 -2.13 6.53 -7.25
CA TYR A 106 -3.54 6.18 -7.19
C TYR A 106 -3.68 4.83 -6.50
N MET A 107 -4.37 4.81 -5.37
CA MET A 107 -4.48 3.63 -4.51
C MET A 107 -5.86 3.51 -3.88
N GLU A 108 -6.16 2.33 -3.36
CA GLU A 108 -7.41 2.02 -2.66
C GLU A 108 -7.64 2.94 -1.45
N LEU A 109 -8.86 3.49 -1.36
CA LEU A 109 -9.34 4.12 -0.13
C LEU A 109 -9.82 3.03 0.83
N ILE A 110 -9.01 2.72 1.83
CA ILE A 110 -9.40 1.85 2.93
C ILE A 110 -10.19 2.70 3.94
N PRO A 111 -11.48 2.41 4.18
CA PRO A 111 -12.25 3.09 5.21
C PRO A 111 -11.76 2.68 6.59
N GLY A 112 -11.47 3.65 7.45
CA GLY A 112 -11.08 3.39 8.83
C GLY A 112 -10.72 4.67 9.59
N THR A 113 -10.80 4.59 10.92
CA THR A 113 -10.25 5.62 11.81
C THR A 113 -8.74 5.43 11.85
N THR A 114 -7.96 6.52 11.71
CA THR A 114 -6.51 6.39 11.78
C THR A 114 -6.11 6.02 13.21
N LEU A 115 -5.04 5.23 13.36
CA LEU A 115 -4.51 4.91 14.69
C LEU A 115 -4.22 6.17 15.51
N ARG A 116 -3.75 7.24 14.87
CA ARG A 116 -3.50 8.52 15.54
C ARG A 116 -4.75 9.07 16.21
N ASP A 117 -5.90 8.98 15.53
CA ASP A 117 -7.14 9.58 16.01
C ASP A 117 -7.73 8.78 17.17
N CYS A 118 -7.69 7.45 17.10
CA CYS A 118 -8.23 6.59 18.16
C CYS A 118 -7.22 6.21 19.25
N TRP A 119 -5.93 6.52 19.10
CA TRP A 119 -4.87 6.05 20.02
C TRP A 119 -5.17 6.40 21.48
N ASN A 120 -5.64 7.61 21.76
CA ASN A 120 -5.89 8.02 23.14
C ASN A 120 -7.10 7.30 23.75
N ASP A 121 -8.04 6.86 22.92
CA ASP A 121 -9.29 6.21 23.32
C ASP A 121 -9.14 4.67 23.41
N LEU A 122 -8.09 4.10 22.83
CA LEU A 122 -7.80 2.66 22.92
C LEU A 122 -7.41 2.26 24.35
N ALA A 123 -7.98 1.14 24.80
CA ALA A 123 -7.61 0.53 26.07
C ALA A 123 -6.14 0.09 26.06
N PHE A 124 -5.54 -0.01 27.25
CA PHE A 124 -4.15 -0.44 27.38
C PHE A 124 -3.89 -1.82 26.75
N SER A 125 -4.83 -2.76 26.92
CA SER A 125 -4.78 -4.09 26.30
C SER A 125 -4.79 -4.03 24.77
N ASP A 126 -5.53 -3.09 24.18
CA ASP A 126 -5.62 -2.94 22.73
C ASP A 126 -4.32 -2.33 22.17
N LYS A 127 -3.76 -1.35 22.88
CA LYS A 127 -2.42 -0.79 22.56
C LYS A 127 -1.35 -1.86 22.64
N GLU A 128 -1.39 -2.70 23.67
CA GLU A 128 -0.45 -3.81 23.84
C GLU A 128 -0.61 -4.84 22.72
N ALA A 129 -1.84 -5.21 22.37
CA ALA A 129 -2.13 -6.12 21.26
C ALA A 129 -1.65 -5.56 19.91
N ILE A 130 -1.85 -4.27 19.63
CA ILE A 130 -1.31 -3.61 18.42
C ILE A 130 0.22 -3.66 18.45
N CYS A 131 0.86 -3.25 19.55
CA CYS A 131 2.32 -3.30 19.69
C CYS A 131 2.90 -4.72 19.61
N LEU A 132 2.12 -5.75 19.96
CA LEU A 132 2.51 -7.16 19.83
C LEU A 132 2.30 -7.67 18.40
N HIS A 133 1.22 -7.26 17.74
CA HIS A 133 0.96 -7.56 16.33
C HIS A 133 2.08 -7.03 15.44
N GLU A 134 2.50 -5.77 15.65
CA GLU A 134 3.60 -5.13 14.91
C GLU A 134 4.98 -5.72 15.27
N ARG A 135 5.13 -6.43 16.39
CA ARG A 135 6.38 -7.12 16.79
C ARG A 135 6.46 -8.56 16.28
N ASN A 136 5.34 -9.24 16.08
CA ASN A 136 5.32 -10.65 15.69
C ASN A 136 5.49 -10.89 14.18
N THR A 137 5.54 -9.84 13.37
CA THR A 137 5.91 -9.96 11.95
C THR A 137 7.41 -10.22 11.73
N ASP A 138 8.26 -10.07 12.77
CA ASP A 138 9.71 -10.35 12.73
C ASP A 138 10.12 -11.56 13.59
N GLY A 139 9.18 -12.33 14.14
CA GLY A 139 9.42 -13.20 15.29
C GLY A 139 9.03 -14.67 15.16
N CYS A 140 9.23 -15.33 14.01
CA CYS A 140 9.05 -16.78 13.91
C CYS A 140 10.40 -17.52 13.92
N CYS A 141 11.16 -17.41 15.02
CA CYS A 141 12.29 -18.30 15.33
C CYS A 141 12.74 -18.10 16.80
N GLN A 142 11.97 -18.53 17.80
CA GLN A 142 12.53 -19.05 19.05
C GLN A 142 11.58 -20.08 19.67
N THR A 143 11.82 -21.35 19.38
CA THR A 143 11.39 -22.48 20.21
C THR A 143 12.57 -22.93 21.07
N GLY A 144 12.28 -23.20 22.34
CA GLY A 144 12.83 -24.34 23.06
C GLY A 144 14.11 -24.12 23.86
N MET A 145 13.95 -24.03 25.18
CA MET A 145 14.41 -25.09 26.07
C MET A 145 13.24 -25.53 26.95
#